data_AF-A0A811QST8-F1
#
_entry.id   AF-A0A811QST8-F1
#
_cell.length_a   1.000
_cell.length_b   1.000
_cell.length_c   1.000
_cell.angle_alpha   90.00
_cell.angle_beta   90.00
_cell.angle_gamma   90.00
#
_symmetry.space_group_name_H-M   'P 1'
#
loop_
_entity.id
_entity.type
_entity.pdbx_description
1 polymer ?
#
loop_
_entity_poly.entity_id
_entity_poly.type
_entity_poly.pdbx_seq_one_letter_code
_entity_poly.pdbx_strand_id
1 'polypeptide(L)'
;MQTAVGVFGGESYSNGVSVPPLMVENAADSGRPAVSSLNCPPFLAVEACRERLGVHPCDKRRSITEYRTLFPAIDFSLIESDEDVLWIPDVRETFESLAERGMKFIDWLWTREEREIAVVTHSGLLCHTLRMYSKECHPTVRQEVSKYFANCELRSLVLVDRSMLGSDRPNYNYPGKIPAGLDLPSDDVVAADKKQPCIEEAQERA
;
A
#
# COMPACT_ATOMS: atom_id res chain seq x y z
N MET A 1 3.93 5.85 -2.24
CA MET A 1 3.24 6.82 -3.14
C MET A 1 3.71 6.71 -4.58
N GLN A 2 5.00 6.88 -4.89
CA GLN A 2 5.51 6.76 -6.28
C GLN A 2 5.08 5.45 -6.97
N THR A 3 5.17 4.30 -6.29
CA THR A 3 4.67 3.01 -6.81
C THR A 3 3.19 3.07 -7.17
N ALA A 4 2.34 3.61 -6.28
CA ALA A 4 0.91 3.72 -6.53
C ALA A 4 0.60 4.59 -7.74
N VAL A 5 1.26 5.76 -7.83
CA VAL A 5 1.08 6.68 -8.95
C VAL A 5 1.62 6.11 -10.26
N GLY A 6 2.74 5.40 -10.23
CA GLY A 6 3.30 4.77 -11.43
C GLY A 6 2.44 3.62 -11.98
N VAL A 7 1.74 2.89 -11.11
CA VAL A 7 0.90 1.75 -11.51
C VAL A 7 -0.52 2.18 -11.87
N PHE A 8 -1.12 3.07 -11.09
CA PHE A 8 -2.54 3.42 -11.20
C PHE A 8 -2.78 4.85 -11.71
N GLY A 9 -1.73 5.63 -11.97
CA GLY A 9 -1.85 6.98 -12.50
C GLY A 9 -2.23 7.03 -13.98
N GLY A 10 -2.58 8.23 -14.44
CA GLY A 10 -2.87 8.49 -15.85
C GLY A 10 -1.61 8.51 -16.72
N GLU A 11 -1.79 8.54 -18.03
CA GLU A 11 -0.69 8.68 -19.00
C GLU A 11 0.12 9.97 -18.78
N SER A 12 1.24 10.12 -19.49
CA SER A 12 2.11 11.29 -19.42
C SER A 12 1.34 12.60 -19.53
N TYR A 13 1.59 13.53 -18.60
CA TYR A 13 0.90 14.81 -18.51
C TYR A 13 1.15 15.65 -19.78
N SER A 14 0.13 15.87 -20.60
CA SER A 14 0.20 16.75 -21.76
C SER A 14 -0.11 18.19 -21.36
N ASN A 15 0.78 19.13 -21.71
CA ASN A 15 0.57 20.57 -21.51
C ASN A 15 -0.76 21.02 -22.14
N GLY A 16 -1.75 21.38 -21.32
CA GLY A 16 -3.02 21.93 -21.81
C GLY A 16 -4.27 21.60 -20.97
N VAL A 17 -4.19 20.67 -20.00
CA VAL A 17 -5.33 20.35 -19.13
C VAL A 17 -5.14 20.99 -17.74
N SER A 18 -6.18 21.67 -17.24
CA SER A 18 -6.18 22.41 -15.97
C SER A 18 -6.46 21.51 -14.75
N VAL A 19 -5.77 20.37 -14.62
CA VAL A 19 -5.88 19.52 -13.41
C VAL A 19 -4.52 19.38 -12.73
N PRO A 20 -4.43 19.38 -11.39
CA PRO A 20 -3.18 19.15 -10.70
C PRO A 20 -2.59 17.79 -11.11
N PRO A 21 -1.27 17.67 -11.36
CA PRO A 21 -0.66 16.39 -11.67
C PRO A 21 -0.79 15.43 -10.47
N LEU A 22 -0.83 14.14 -10.75
CA LEU A 22 -0.83 13.12 -9.70
C LEU A 22 0.56 12.97 -9.08
N MET A 23 1.62 13.16 -9.87
CA MET A 23 2.99 13.32 -9.41
C MET A 23 3.70 14.33 -10.30
N VAL A 24 4.45 15.26 -9.69
CA VAL A 24 5.24 16.26 -10.43
C VAL A 24 6.46 15.63 -11.10
N GLU A 25 7.04 16.33 -12.08
CA GLU A 25 8.30 15.91 -12.70
C GLU A 25 9.42 15.85 -11.66
N ASN A 26 10.25 14.81 -11.75
CA ASN A 26 11.38 14.56 -10.86
C ASN A 26 11.01 14.55 -9.37
N ALA A 27 9.78 14.13 -9.03
CA ALA A 27 9.36 14.03 -7.64
C ALA A 27 10.34 13.16 -6.83
N ALA A 28 10.85 13.71 -5.72
CA ALA A 28 11.86 13.10 -4.85
C ALA A 28 13.09 12.56 -5.61
N ASP A 29 13.63 13.36 -6.55
CA ASP A 29 14.85 13.06 -7.31
C ASP A 29 14.81 11.75 -8.11
N SER A 30 13.61 11.35 -8.52
CA SER A 30 13.38 10.07 -9.20
C SER A 30 13.80 10.04 -10.68
N GLY A 31 14.06 11.19 -11.30
CA GLY A 31 14.29 11.33 -12.74
C GLY A 31 13.09 10.94 -13.60
N ARG A 32 11.89 10.80 -13.01
CA ARG A 32 10.66 10.39 -13.71
C ARG A 32 9.90 11.62 -14.24
N PRO A 33 9.20 11.50 -15.39
CA PRO A 33 8.31 12.54 -15.87
C PRO A 33 7.10 12.69 -14.94
N ALA A 34 6.39 13.82 -15.07
CA ALA A 34 5.13 14.04 -14.38
C ALA A 34 4.07 13.01 -14.79
N VAL A 35 3.23 12.60 -13.84
CA VAL A 35 2.13 11.65 -14.05
C VAL A 35 0.81 12.37 -13.95
N SER A 36 -0.08 12.13 -14.93
CA SER A 36 -1.39 12.77 -14.96
C SER A 36 -2.35 12.19 -13.94
N SER A 37 -3.22 13.04 -13.42
CA SER A 37 -4.40 12.66 -12.62
C SER A 37 -5.64 12.40 -13.48
N LEU A 38 -5.54 12.55 -14.81
CA LEU A 38 -6.64 12.28 -15.72
C LEU A 38 -6.83 10.77 -15.91
N ASN A 39 -8.09 10.35 -15.95
CA ASN A 39 -8.49 8.95 -16.19
C ASN A 39 -7.86 7.95 -15.20
N CYS A 40 -7.48 8.37 -13.99
CA CYS A 40 -7.03 7.50 -12.91
C CYS A 40 -8.11 7.40 -11.80
N PRO A 41 -8.08 6.40 -10.92
CA PRO A 41 -8.96 6.37 -9.75
C PRO A 41 -8.59 7.50 -8.77
N PRO A 42 -9.47 7.85 -7.81
CA PRO A 42 -9.09 8.72 -6.71
C PRO A 42 -7.95 8.09 -5.88
N PHE A 43 -7.02 8.91 -5.41
CA PHE A 43 -5.92 8.49 -4.54
C PHE A 43 -6.11 9.08 -3.15
N LEU A 44 -6.06 8.22 -2.13
CA LEU A 44 -6.23 8.61 -0.73
C LEU A 44 -5.04 8.09 0.09
N ALA A 45 -4.38 8.99 0.80
CA ALA A 45 -3.30 8.65 1.73
C ALA A 45 -3.86 8.36 3.13
N VAL A 46 -3.49 7.20 3.69
CA VAL A 46 -3.97 6.74 5.00
C VAL A 46 -2.78 6.29 5.85
N GLU A 47 -2.61 6.87 7.03
CA GLU A 47 -1.49 6.55 7.94
C GLU A 47 -1.54 5.10 8.44
N ALA A 48 -2.74 4.53 8.61
CA ALA A 48 -2.92 3.20 9.16
C ALA A 48 -2.28 2.09 8.30
N CYS A 49 -2.07 2.34 7.00
CA CYS A 49 -1.44 1.38 6.09
C CYS A 49 0.07 1.59 5.87
N ARG A 50 0.77 2.28 6.78
CA ARG A 50 2.23 2.42 6.75
C ARG A 50 2.95 1.15 7.23
N GLU A 51 4.23 1.02 6.89
CA GLU A 51 5.13 0.00 7.45
C GLU A 51 5.20 0.08 8.98
N ARG A 52 5.83 -0.91 9.61
CA ARG A 52 6.21 -0.90 11.02
C ARG A 52 6.93 0.41 11.38
N LEU A 53 6.44 1.08 12.42
CA LEU A 53 6.88 2.43 12.78
C LEU A 53 8.07 2.43 13.76
N GLY A 54 8.82 3.54 13.75
CA GLY A 54 9.88 3.89 14.71
C GLY A 54 11.25 3.28 14.42
N VAL A 55 12.32 3.77 15.08
CA VAL A 55 13.73 3.35 14.91
C VAL A 55 14.33 3.56 13.52
N HIS A 56 13.76 3.00 12.47
CA HIS A 56 14.31 3.09 11.13
C HIS A 56 13.88 4.39 10.45
N PRO A 57 14.84 5.26 10.05
CA PRO A 57 14.50 6.54 9.43
C PRO A 57 13.75 6.42 8.10
N CYS A 58 13.90 5.30 7.39
CA CYS A 58 13.15 5.04 6.15
C CYS A 58 11.64 4.86 6.39
N ASP A 59 11.25 4.50 7.62
CA ASP A 59 9.84 4.35 7.99
C ASP A 59 9.24 5.68 8.43
N LYS A 60 10.06 6.73 8.62
CA LYS A 60 9.61 8.09 8.91
C LYS A 60 9.19 8.77 7.61
N ARG A 61 7.98 9.32 7.58
CA ARG A 61 7.52 10.10 6.45
C ARG A 61 8.02 11.54 6.52
N ARG A 62 8.06 12.21 5.36
CA ARG A 62 8.24 13.66 5.29
C ARG A 62 6.92 14.38 5.65
N SER A 63 6.95 15.70 5.72
CA SER A 63 5.75 16.47 6.05
C SER A 63 4.69 16.32 4.95
N ILE A 64 3.41 16.47 5.32
CA ILE A 64 2.32 16.44 4.35
C ILE A 64 2.40 17.65 3.41
N THR A 65 2.85 18.79 3.91
CA THR A 65 3.16 19.99 3.11
C THR A 65 4.14 19.63 2.00
N GLU A 66 5.23 18.93 2.31
CA GLU A 66 6.17 18.49 1.28
C GLU A 66 5.52 17.49 0.32
N TYR A 67 4.82 16.48 0.80
CA TYR A 67 4.15 15.52 -0.08
C TYR A 67 3.09 16.14 -0.99
N ARG A 68 2.36 17.16 -0.55
CA ARG A 68 1.41 17.90 -1.40
C ARG A 68 2.11 18.61 -2.55
N THR A 69 3.35 19.04 -2.38
CA THR A 69 4.14 19.60 -3.51
C THR A 69 4.53 18.54 -4.53
N LEU A 70 4.78 17.31 -4.08
CA LEU A 70 5.23 16.20 -4.92
C LEU A 70 4.08 15.44 -5.58
N PHE A 71 2.94 15.33 -4.89
CA PHE A 71 1.75 14.59 -5.30
C PHE A 71 0.46 15.43 -5.15
N PRO A 72 0.30 16.50 -5.94
CA PRO A 72 -0.79 17.46 -5.73
C PRO A 72 -2.21 16.90 -5.80
N ALA A 73 -2.44 15.81 -6.54
CA ALA A 73 -3.76 15.22 -6.69
C ALA A 73 -4.06 14.06 -5.72
N ILE A 74 -3.14 13.69 -4.82
CA ILE A 74 -3.42 12.72 -3.75
C ILE A 74 -4.18 13.43 -2.62
N ASP A 75 -5.27 12.83 -2.15
CA ASP A 75 -5.99 13.32 -0.99
C ASP A 75 -5.28 12.93 0.31
N PHE A 76 -4.97 13.93 1.13
CA PHE A 76 -4.34 13.80 2.45
C PHE A 76 -5.28 14.23 3.58
N SER A 77 -6.59 14.37 3.30
CA SER A 77 -7.60 14.88 4.23
C SER A 77 -7.73 14.05 5.52
N LEU A 78 -7.38 12.76 5.48
CA LEU A 78 -7.40 11.86 6.64
C LEU A 78 -6.16 11.94 7.52
N ILE A 79 -5.17 12.77 7.17
CA ILE A 79 -3.95 12.94 7.95
C ILE A 79 -4.05 14.21 8.79
N GLU A 80 -4.06 14.05 10.11
CA GLU A 80 -4.31 15.14 11.05
C GLU A 80 -3.10 16.05 11.28
N SER A 81 -1.89 15.49 11.24
CA SER A 81 -0.64 16.20 11.55
C SER A 81 0.23 16.37 10.30
N ASP A 82 0.77 17.58 10.09
CA ASP A 82 1.74 17.81 9.03
C ASP A 82 3.03 17.02 9.25
N GLU A 83 3.55 17.02 10.47
CA GLU A 83 4.72 16.24 10.88
C GLU A 83 4.36 14.78 11.18
N ASP A 84 5.36 13.90 11.07
CA ASP A 84 5.21 12.49 11.42
C ASP A 84 5.26 12.27 12.93
N VAL A 85 4.09 12.36 13.56
CA VAL A 85 3.90 12.16 15.01
C VAL A 85 3.79 10.69 15.40
N LEU A 86 3.56 9.78 14.43
CA LEU A 86 3.41 8.35 14.69
C LEU A 86 4.76 7.63 14.74
N TRP A 87 5.76 8.14 14.04
CA TRP A 87 7.12 7.60 14.08
C TRP A 87 7.90 8.14 15.29
N ILE A 88 8.35 7.24 16.16
CA ILE A 88 9.14 7.59 17.35
C ILE A 88 10.58 7.06 17.17
N PRO A 89 11.62 7.91 17.32
CA PRO A 89 13.00 7.53 17.04
C PRO A 89 13.48 6.30 17.81
N ASP A 90 13.15 6.18 19.09
CA ASP A 90 13.72 5.16 19.98
C ASP A 90 12.73 4.04 20.34
N VAL A 91 11.53 4.04 19.73
CA VAL A 91 10.48 3.07 20.03
C VAL A 91 10.05 2.39 18.75
N ARG A 92 10.45 1.12 18.58
CA ARG A 92 9.97 0.30 17.48
C ARG A 92 8.57 -0.20 17.81
N GLU A 93 7.62 0.01 16.91
CA GLU A 93 6.28 -0.57 17.02
C GLU A 93 6.37 -2.09 17.21
N THR A 94 5.58 -2.65 18.12
CA THR A 94 5.55 -4.10 18.33
C THR A 94 4.81 -4.79 17.19
N PHE A 95 5.03 -6.09 16.98
CA PHE A 95 4.31 -6.83 15.96
C PHE A 95 2.80 -6.95 16.27
N GLU A 96 2.46 -6.98 17.56
CA GLU A 96 1.10 -6.95 18.07
C GLU A 96 0.42 -5.63 17.73
N SER A 97 1.06 -4.50 18.06
CA SER A 97 0.55 -3.16 17.73
C SER A 97 0.40 -2.96 16.22
N LEU A 98 1.37 -3.43 15.42
CA LEU A 98 1.32 -3.38 13.96
C LEU A 98 0.10 -4.17 13.42
N ALA A 99 -0.11 -5.39 13.94
CA ALA A 99 -1.23 -6.22 13.52
C ALA A 99 -2.59 -5.63 13.95
N GLU A 100 -2.70 -5.08 15.16
CA GLU A 100 -3.90 -4.38 15.64
C GLU A 100 -4.22 -3.14 14.80
N ARG A 101 -3.20 -2.34 14.46
CA ARG A 101 -3.33 -1.20 13.53
C ARG A 101 -3.80 -1.66 12.16
N GLY A 102 -3.25 -2.77 11.66
CA GLY A 102 -3.68 -3.42 10.44
C GLY A 102 -5.14 -3.87 10.47
N MET A 103 -5.61 -4.48 11.56
CA MET A 103 -7.00 -4.88 11.70
C MET A 103 -7.95 -3.68 11.70
N LYS A 104 -7.61 -2.61 12.43
CA LYS A 104 -8.37 -1.34 12.37
C LYS A 104 -8.43 -0.77 10.95
N PHE A 105 -7.36 -0.93 10.17
CA PHE A 105 -7.34 -0.53 8.77
C PHE A 105 -8.29 -1.39 7.90
N ILE A 106 -8.34 -2.72 8.12
CA ILE A 106 -9.31 -3.60 7.45
C ILE A 106 -10.75 -3.21 7.84
N ASP A 107 -11.02 -2.94 9.12
CA ASP A 107 -12.33 -2.49 9.59
C ASP A 107 -12.72 -1.15 8.96
N TRP A 108 -11.76 -0.22 8.78
CA TRP A 108 -12.00 1.02 8.06
C TRP A 108 -12.27 0.80 6.57
N LEU A 109 -11.58 -0.13 5.91
CA LEU A 109 -11.85 -0.49 4.52
C LEU A 109 -13.29 -1.00 4.33
N TRP A 110 -13.85 -1.69 5.33
CA TRP A 110 -15.26 -2.11 5.33
C TRP A 110 -16.27 -0.96 5.31
N THR A 111 -15.86 0.24 5.74
CA THR A 111 -16.73 1.43 5.77
C THR A 111 -16.71 2.21 4.45
N ARG A 112 -15.86 1.81 3.50
CA ARG A 112 -15.68 2.50 2.23
C ARG A 112 -16.86 2.24 1.30
N GLU A 113 -17.24 3.27 0.55
CA GLU A 113 -18.28 3.16 -0.48
C GLU A 113 -17.76 2.54 -1.78
N GLU A 114 -16.44 2.47 -1.95
CA GLU A 114 -15.77 1.85 -3.08
C GLU A 114 -15.79 0.32 -3.00
N ARG A 115 -16.09 -0.34 -4.13
CA ARG A 115 -16.13 -1.82 -4.20
C ARG A 115 -14.77 -2.45 -4.48
N GLU A 116 -13.97 -1.79 -5.31
CA GLU A 116 -12.66 -2.26 -5.75
C GLU A 116 -11.60 -1.26 -5.29
N ILE A 117 -10.82 -1.67 -4.30
CA ILE A 117 -9.83 -0.81 -3.66
C ILE A 117 -8.44 -1.42 -3.86
N ALA A 118 -7.54 -0.66 -4.48
CA ALA A 118 -6.13 -1.00 -4.54
C ALA A 118 -5.42 -0.43 -3.31
N VAL A 119 -4.89 -1.31 -2.46
CA VAL A 119 -4.06 -0.91 -1.31
C VAL A 119 -2.58 -1.09 -1.67
N VAL A 120 -1.85 0.02 -1.78
CA VAL A 120 -0.40 0.02 -2.01
C VAL A 120 0.31 0.30 -0.69
N THR A 121 0.94 -0.72 -0.13
CA THR A 121 1.51 -0.69 1.22
C THR A 121 2.81 -1.53 1.28
N HIS A 122 3.28 -1.82 2.48
CA HIS A 122 4.54 -2.48 2.75
C HIS A 122 4.34 -3.92 3.26
N SER A 123 5.36 -4.75 3.04
CA SER A 123 5.30 -6.19 3.32
C SER A 123 5.11 -6.52 4.80
N GLY A 124 5.67 -5.71 5.73
CA GLY A 124 5.54 -5.95 7.15
C GLY A 124 4.10 -5.80 7.63
N LEU A 125 3.44 -4.69 7.26
CA LEU A 125 2.01 -4.51 7.53
C LEU A 125 1.18 -5.67 6.96
N LEU A 126 1.35 -5.99 5.67
CA LEU A 126 0.58 -7.05 5.01
C LEU A 126 0.74 -8.39 5.73
N CYS A 127 1.98 -8.78 6.01
CA CYS A 127 2.29 -10.05 6.66
C CYS A 127 1.59 -10.18 8.02
N HIS A 128 1.73 -9.18 8.90
CA HIS A 128 1.19 -9.25 10.26
C HIS A 128 -0.33 -9.11 10.29
N THR A 129 -0.89 -8.22 9.47
CA THR A 129 -2.34 -8.00 9.37
C THR A 129 -3.04 -9.24 8.82
N LEU A 130 -2.57 -9.78 7.69
CA LEU A 130 -3.23 -10.88 7.01
C LEU A 130 -3.10 -12.21 7.77
N ARG A 131 -2.01 -12.41 8.52
CA ARG A 131 -1.89 -13.55 9.46
C ARG A 131 -2.90 -13.45 10.59
N MET A 132 -3.12 -12.26 11.14
CA MET A 132 -4.13 -12.02 12.17
C MET A 132 -5.54 -12.22 11.62
N TYR A 133 -5.84 -11.61 10.47
CA TYR A 133 -7.14 -11.69 9.81
C TYR A 133 -7.52 -13.12 9.42
N SER A 134 -6.58 -13.91 8.90
CA SER A 134 -6.83 -15.26 8.41
C SER A 134 -6.73 -16.36 9.49
N LYS A 135 -6.52 -15.99 10.77
CA LYS A 135 -6.33 -16.95 11.86
C LYS A 135 -7.45 -17.97 11.99
N GLU A 136 -8.70 -17.55 11.75
CA GLU A 136 -9.91 -18.38 11.83
C GLU A 136 -10.39 -18.91 10.47
N CYS A 137 -9.66 -18.60 9.39
CA CYS A 137 -9.99 -19.12 8.06
C CYS A 137 -9.60 -20.60 7.92
N HIS A 138 -10.15 -21.25 6.90
CA HIS A 138 -9.76 -22.62 6.53
C HIS A 138 -8.22 -22.70 6.33
N PRO A 139 -7.53 -23.79 6.74
CA PRO A 139 -6.08 -23.89 6.70
C PRO A 139 -5.45 -23.51 5.35
N THR A 140 -6.08 -23.90 4.23
CA THR A 140 -5.63 -23.52 2.88
C THR A 140 -5.67 -22.02 2.66
N VAL A 141 -6.76 -21.35 3.05
CA VAL A 141 -6.90 -19.89 2.91
C VAL A 141 -5.87 -19.19 3.80
N ARG A 142 -5.73 -19.64 5.05
CA ARG A 142 -4.73 -19.12 5.98
C ARG A 142 -3.33 -19.22 5.42
N GLN A 143 -2.97 -20.36 4.82
CA GLN A 143 -1.67 -20.57 4.20
C GLN A 143 -1.42 -19.62 3.04
N GLU A 144 -2.38 -19.45 2.13
CA GLU A 144 -2.25 -18.56 0.98
C GLU A 144 -2.17 -17.08 1.39
N VAL A 145 -3.06 -16.64 2.27
CA VAL A 145 -3.16 -15.25 2.72
C VAL A 145 -1.95 -14.83 3.56
N SER A 146 -1.31 -15.77 4.25
CA SER A 146 -0.15 -15.50 5.14
C SER A 146 1.21 -15.50 4.44
N LYS A 147 1.27 -15.77 3.13
CA LYS A 147 2.52 -15.75 2.36
C LYS A 147 3.09 -14.33 2.33
N TYR A 148 4.40 -14.20 2.48
CA TYR A 148 5.08 -12.92 2.27
C TYR A 148 4.86 -12.41 0.84
N PHE A 149 4.71 -11.11 0.70
CA PHE A 149 4.61 -10.44 -0.59
C PHE A 149 6.02 -10.11 -1.08
N ALA A 150 6.31 -10.40 -2.35
CA ALA A 150 7.46 -9.90 -3.06
C ALA A 150 7.27 -8.41 -3.42
N ASN A 151 8.38 -7.74 -3.79
CA ASN A 151 8.32 -6.36 -4.23
C ASN A 151 7.49 -6.23 -5.51
N CYS A 152 6.52 -5.31 -5.48
CA CYS A 152 5.56 -5.08 -6.56
C CYS A 152 4.61 -6.26 -6.85
N GLU A 153 4.49 -7.23 -5.92
CA GLU A 153 3.50 -8.30 -6.03
C GLU A 153 2.08 -7.75 -5.80
N LEU A 154 1.14 -8.12 -6.68
CA LEU A 154 -0.27 -7.81 -6.53
C LEU A 154 -1.00 -9.08 -6.09
N ARG A 155 -1.86 -8.97 -5.08
CA ARG A 155 -2.82 -10.05 -4.75
C ARG A 155 -4.21 -9.49 -4.61
N SER A 156 -5.17 -10.19 -5.20
CA SER A 156 -6.59 -9.88 -5.04
C SER A 156 -7.14 -10.61 -3.82
N LEU A 157 -7.81 -9.86 -2.94
CA LEU A 157 -8.51 -10.37 -1.77
C LEU A 157 -9.98 -9.94 -1.86
N VAL A 158 -10.88 -10.81 -1.45
CA VAL A 158 -12.32 -10.50 -1.36
C VAL A 158 -12.70 -10.45 0.11
N LEU A 159 -13.12 -9.27 0.56
CA LEU A 159 -13.72 -9.09 1.87
C LEU A 159 -15.20 -9.47 1.77
N VAL A 160 -15.66 -10.43 2.59
CA VAL A 160 -17.03 -10.96 2.54
C VAL A 160 -17.77 -10.68 3.83
N ASP A 161 -18.90 -9.98 3.72
CA ASP A 161 -19.81 -9.76 4.83
C ASP A 161 -20.66 -11.02 4.99
N ARG A 162 -20.46 -11.69 6.12
CA ARG A 162 -21.20 -12.92 6.45
C ARG A 162 -22.55 -12.63 7.10
N SER A 163 -22.84 -11.38 7.44
CA SER A 163 -24.07 -10.98 8.12
C SER A 163 -25.29 -10.93 7.20
N MET A 164 -25.11 -10.98 5.87
CA MET A 164 -26.17 -10.97 4.84
C MET A 164 -27.08 -9.72 4.90
N LEU A 165 -26.62 -8.61 5.48
CA LEU A 165 -27.45 -7.45 5.79
C LEU A 165 -27.49 -6.33 4.72
N GLY A 166 -26.76 -6.46 3.60
CA GLY A 166 -26.61 -5.35 2.63
C GLY A 166 -27.10 -5.65 1.22
N SER A 167 -27.89 -4.73 0.65
CA SER A 167 -28.19 -4.65 -0.79
C SER A 167 -27.89 -3.25 -1.32
N ASP A 168 -26.63 -2.80 -1.20
CA ASP A 168 -26.25 -1.46 -1.64
C ASP A 168 -25.83 -1.43 -3.12
N ARG A 169 -26.26 -0.37 -3.81
CA ARG A 169 -25.87 -0.08 -5.19
C ARG A 169 -24.58 0.77 -5.17
N PRO A 170 -23.53 0.40 -5.92
CA PRO A 170 -22.23 1.06 -5.85
C PRO A 170 -22.28 2.46 -6.47
N ASN A 171 -21.64 3.43 -5.81
CA ASN A 171 -21.62 4.83 -6.27
C ASN A 171 -20.34 5.18 -7.07
N TYR A 172 -19.25 4.43 -6.87
CA TYR A 172 -17.97 4.67 -7.55
C TYR A 172 -17.28 3.36 -7.92
N ASN A 173 -17.34 3.00 -9.19
CA ASN A 173 -16.47 1.97 -9.79
C ASN A 173 -15.56 2.68 -10.78
N TYR A 174 -14.25 2.67 -10.53
CA TYR A 174 -13.27 3.03 -11.55
C TYR A 174 -13.33 1.95 -12.64
N PRO A 175 -13.65 2.25 -13.90
CA PRO A 175 -13.76 1.26 -14.98
C PRO A 175 -12.37 0.78 -15.47
N GLY A 176 -11.35 0.84 -14.61
CA GLY A 176 -9.95 0.66 -14.93
C GLY A 176 -9.67 -0.58 -15.76
N LYS A 177 -8.66 -0.47 -16.63
CA LYS A 177 -8.07 -1.63 -17.29
C LYS A 177 -7.42 -2.50 -16.22
N ILE A 178 -7.81 -3.78 -16.14
CA ILE A 178 -6.96 -4.79 -15.48
C ILE A 178 -5.58 -4.67 -16.16
N PRO A 179 -4.48 -4.47 -15.41
CA PRO A 179 -3.15 -4.41 -16.01
C PRO A 179 -2.95 -5.60 -16.93
N ALA A 180 -2.62 -5.35 -18.20
CA ALA A 180 -2.40 -6.43 -19.14
C ALA A 180 -1.09 -7.13 -18.78
N GLY A 181 -1.17 -8.38 -18.32
CA GLY A 181 0.00 -9.18 -17.96
C GLY A 181 -0.39 -10.39 -17.11
N LEU A 182 0.38 -11.47 -17.21
CA LEU A 182 0.30 -12.55 -16.23
C LEU A 182 0.84 -12.02 -14.90
N ASP A 183 0.20 -12.41 -13.80
CA ASP A 183 0.66 -12.16 -12.43
C ASP A 183 1.91 -13.01 -12.19
N LEU A 184 3.06 -12.49 -12.64
CA LEU A 184 4.35 -13.17 -12.56
C LEU A 184 5.19 -12.52 -11.46
N PRO A 185 5.79 -13.32 -10.57
CA PRO A 185 6.74 -12.80 -9.59
C PRO A 185 7.93 -12.16 -10.29
N SER A 186 8.41 -11.03 -9.75
CA SER A 186 9.54 -10.26 -10.27
C SER A 186 10.84 -11.08 -10.46
N ASP A 187 10.95 -12.24 -9.83
CA ASP A 187 12.13 -13.12 -9.86
C ASP A 187 12.28 -13.92 -11.17
N ASP A 188 11.22 -14.06 -11.97
CA ASP A 188 11.29 -14.82 -13.23
C ASP A 188 12.04 -14.09 -14.36
N VAL A 189 12.43 -12.83 -14.16
CA VAL A 189 13.22 -12.05 -15.12
C VAL A 189 14.73 -12.15 -14.88
N VAL A 190 15.17 -12.80 -13.80
CA VAL A 190 16.60 -12.92 -13.43
C VAL A 190 16.99 -14.37 -13.14
N ALA A 191 16.55 -15.31 -13.99
CA ALA A 191 17.11 -16.65 -14.05
C ALA A 191 18.48 -16.66 -14.75
N ALA A 192 19.42 -15.83 -14.30
CA ALA A 192 20.83 -15.88 -14.70
C ALA A 192 21.74 -15.07 -13.76
N ASP A 193 21.68 -15.28 -12.43
CA ASP A 193 22.93 -15.41 -11.65
C ASP A 193 22.68 -15.83 -10.18
N LYS A 194 23.24 -17.00 -9.86
CA LYS A 194 23.70 -17.54 -8.56
C LYS A 194 22.88 -17.27 -7.28
N LYS A 195 22.22 -18.36 -6.84
CA LYS A 195 21.71 -18.60 -5.48
C LYS A 195 22.82 -18.53 -4.43
N GLN A 196 22.56 -17.81 -3.34
CA GLN A 196 23.15 -18.09 -2.02
C GLN A 196 22.07 -17.81 -0.94
N PRO A 197 21.72 -18.77 -0.06
CA PRO A 197 20.74 -18.53 1.00
C PRO A 197 21.40 -17.84 2.20
N CYS A 198 20.76 -16.79 2.73
CA CYS A 198 21.12 -16.21 4.03
C CYS A 198 20.48 -17.02 5.16
N ILE A 199 21.35 -17.37 6.11
CA ILE A 199 21.16 -18.24 7.26
C ILE A 199 20.24 -17.59 8.30
N GLU A 200 19.38 -18.41 8.92
CA GLU A 200 18.68 -18.11 10.16
C GLU A 200 19.69 -17.84 11.29
N GLU A 201 19.75 -16.63 11.82
CA GLU A 201 20.36 -16.42 13.13
C GLU A 201 19.29 -16.58 14.22
N ALA A 202 19.28 -17.80 14.74
CA ALA A 202 18.69 -18.15 16.01
C ALA A 202 19.40 -17.41 17.15
N GLN A 203 18.63 -17.15 18.20
CA GLN A 203 19.07 -16.70 19.51
C GLN A 203 20.23 -17.55 20.05
N GLU A 204 21.29 -16.92 20.56
CA GLU A 204 21.99 -17.48 21.71
C GLU A 204 22.57 -16.39 22.63
N ARG A 205 22.54 -16.72 23.92
CA ARG A 205 22.84 -15.91 25.09
C ARG A 205 24.34 -15.67 25.28
N ALA A 206 24.68 -14.52 25.84
CA ALA A 206 25.61 -14.38 26.96
C ALA A 206 25.27 -13.10 27.74
#